data_AF-A0A6A6G963-F1
#
_entry.id   AF-A0A6A6G963-F1
#
_cell.length_a   1.000
_cell.length_b   1.000
_cell.length_c   1.000
_cell.angle_alpha   90.00
_cell.angle_beta   90.00
_cell.angle_gamma   90.00
#
_symmetry.space_group_name_H-M   'P 1'
#
loop_
_entity.id
_entity.type
_entity.pdbx_description
1 polymer ?
#
loop_
_entity_poly.entity_id
_entity_poly.type
_entity_poly.pdbx_seq_one_letter_code
_entity_poly.pdbx_strand_id
1 'polypeptide(L)'
;MTTFHPGTSFARTLLLGESTLNILSGVSLIFYPSLFSSALFPTLAPSTLTSTNAIFQWFGVCTIGLAIPLALGHPDSLSGVVTRRAAYITTGAAEALFVPVLLWQVGKGTIDATAGYAMAGGLAGMLTWRVHCTFVKPEVLGYAGSLCCDEKKGQ
;
A
#
# COMPACT_ATOMS: atom_id res chain seq x y z
N MET A 1 -15.12 16.01 -18.88
CA MET A 1 -13.75 15.82 -19.37
C MET A 1 -12.80 15.93 -18.20
N THR A 2 -12.10 14.85 -17.83
CA THR A 2 -11.03 14.89 -16.83
C THR A 2 -9.81 15.52 -17.47
N THR A 3 -9.41 16.71 -17.02
CA THR A 3 -8.15 17.31 -17.41
C THR A 3 -7.00 16.53 -16.75
N PHE A 4 -5.94 16.24 -17.50
CA PHE A 4 -4.76 15.54 -16.99
C PHE A 4 -3.65 16.56 -16.85
N HIS A 5 -3.01 16.59 -15.67
CA HIS A 5 -1.86 17.43 -15.43
C HIS A 5 -0.61 16.56 -15.30
N PRO A 6 0.55 17.03 -15.79
CA PRO A 6 1.81 16.37 -15.51
C PRO A 6 1.98 16.33 -13.99
N GLY A 7 1.89 15.15 -13.39
CA GLY A 7 2.08 14.97 -11.95
C GLY A 7 3.45 15.52 -11.55
N THR A 8 3.59 16.07 -10.35
CA THR A 8 4.87 16.68 -9.95
C THR A 8 5.99 15.62 -9.99
N SER A 9 7.16 15.98 -10.52
CA SER A 9 8.32 15.09 -10.58
C SER A 9 8.64 14.48 -9.21
N PHE A 10 8.50 15.28 -8.15
CA PHE A 10 8.66 14.85 -6.77
C PHE A 10 7.70 13.71 -6.38
N ALA A 11 6.40 13.84 -6.68
CA ALA A 11 5.42 12.81 -6.39
C ALA A 11 5.75 11.50 -7.11
N ARG A 12 6.14 11.57 -8.38
CA ARG A 12 6.50 10.39 -9.17
C ARG A 12 7.74 9.68 -8.62
N THR A 13 8.71 10.42 -8.11
CA THR A 13 9.87 9.83 -7.40
C THR A 13 9.45 9.16 -6.09
N LEU A 14 8.54 9.75 -5.32
CA LEU A 14 7.99 9.12 -4.12
C LEU A 14 7.25 7.83 -4.45
N LEU A 15 6.45 7.82 -5.53
CA LEU A 15 5.76 6.61 -6.02
C LEU A 15 6.73 5.51 -6.41
N LEU A 16 7.81 5.87 -7.10
CA LEU A 16 8.85 4.91 -7.49
C LEU A 16 9.55 4.35 -6.25
N GLY A 17 9.87 5.21 -5.28
CA GLY A 17 10.45 4.82 -4.00
C GLY A 17 9.54 3.86 -3.23
N GLU A 18 8.26 4.21 -3.10
CA GLU A 18 7.24 3.37 -2.47
C GLU A 18 7.13 2.01 -3.15
N SER A 19 7.03 2.00 -4.49
CA SER A 19 6.98 0.76 -5.26
C SER A 19 8.23 -0.09 -5.05
N THR A 20 9.40 0.53 -4.98
CA THR A 20 10.67 -0.16 -4.77
C THR A 20 10.69 -0.80 -3.38
N LEU A 21 10.28 -0.07 -2.34
CA LEU A 21 10.18 -0.58 -0.98
C LEU A 21 9.17 -1.73 -0.88
N ASN A 22 8.03 -1.65 -1.56
CA ASN A 22 7.05 -2.73 -1.60
C ASN A 22 7.59 -3.97 -2.31
N ILE A 23 8.32 -3.82 -3.42
CA ILE A 23 8.96 -4.94 -4.11
C ILE A 23 10.02 -5.58 -3.21
N LEU A 24 10.89 -4.79 -2.57
CA LEU A 24 11.93 -5.30 -1.66
C LEU A 24 11.33 -6.00 -0.44
N SER A 25 10.26 -5.43 0.13
CA SER A 25 9.51 -6.04 1.23
C SER A 25 8.87 -7.36 0.80
N GLY A 26 8.22 -7.38 -0.37
CA GLY A 26 7.60 -8.57 -0.92
C GLY A 26 8.60 -9.69 -1.23
N VAL A 27 9.77 -9.35 -1.77
CA VAL A 27 10.88 -10.30 -1.98
C VAL A 27 11.36 -10.87 -0.64
N SER A 28 11.55 -10.01 0.36
CA SER A 28 11.94 -10.44 1.71
C SER A 28 10.90 -11.39 2.33
N LEU A 29 9.61 -11.11 2.13
CA LEU A 29 8.51 -11.97 2.61
C LEU A 29 8.46 -13.34 1.91
N ILE A 30 8.84 -13.41 0.63
CA ILE A 30 8.86 -14.66 -0.14
C ILE A 30 10.03 -15.56 0.29
N PHE A 31 11.24 -14.99 0.36
CA PHE A 31 12.46 -15.77 0.61
C PHE A 31 12.80 -15.93 2.08
N TYR A 32 12.38 -14.98 2.93
CA TYR A 32 12.67 -14.97 4.36
C TYR A 32 11.40 -14.75 5.22
N PRO A 33 10.32 -15.53 5.01
CA PRO A 33 9.06 -15.35 5.74
C PRO A 33 9.22 -15.57 7.26
N SER A 34 10.20 -16.38 7.66
CA SER A 34 10.47 -16.69 9.07
C SER A 34 10.88 -15.48 9.89
N LEU A 35 11.52 -14.46 9.27
CA LEU A 35 11.88 -13.22 9.96
C LEU A 35 10.63 -12.48 10.45
N PHE A 36 9.57 -12.47 9.64
CA PHE A 36 8.32 -11.81 9.96
C PHE A 36 7.43 -12.65 10.87
N SER A 37 7.32 -13.95 10.59
CA SER A 37 6.50 -14.84 11.39
C SER A 37 7.04 -15.00 12.80
N SER A 38 8.36 -15.16 12.99
CA SER A 38 8.93 -15.27 14.33
C SER A 38 8.83 -13.97 15.14
N ALA A 39 8.90 -12.81 14.47
CA ALA A 39 8.73 -11.51 15.11
C ALA A 39 7.28 -11.26 15.54
N LEU A 40 6.30 -11.61 14.69
CA LEU A 40 4.88 -11.41 15.00
C LEU A 40 4.30 -12.51 15.89
N PHE A 41 4.89 -13.71 15.85
CA PHE A 41 4.36 -14.91 16.49
C PHE A 41 5.46 -15.69 17.24
N PRO A 42 6.06 -15.10 18.29
CA PRO A 42 7.22 -15.70 18.97
C PRO A 42 6.90 -17.00 19.74
N THR A 43 5.63 -17.24 20.08
CA THR A 43 5.21 -18.37 20.94
C THR A 43 4.57 -19.52 20.17
N LEU A 44 4.50 -19.44 18.83
CA LEU A 44 3.79 -20.41 18.02
C LEU A 44 4.53 -21.73 17.85
N ALA A 45 3.77 -22.83 17.86
CA ALA A 45 4.32 -24.16 17.64
C ALA A 45 4.94 -24.27 16.22
N PRO A 46 5.99 -25.10 16.02
CA PRO A 46 6.70 -25.19 14.75
C PRO A 46 5.82 -25.54 13.54
N SER A 47 4.82 -26.41 13.72
CA SER A 47 3.89 -26.80 12.67
C SER A 47 3.02 -25.64 12.18
N THR A 48 2.55 -24.80 13.09
CA THR A 48 1.78 -23.60 12.75
C THR A 48 2.68 -22.52 12.14
N LEU A 49 3.95 -22.45 12.55
CA LEU A 49 4.93 -21.53 11.96
C LEU A 49 5.14 -21.79 10.46
N THR A 50 5.14 -23.06 10.03
CA THR A 50 5.23 -23.42 8.60
C THR A 50 4.03 -22.91 7.80
N SER A 51 2.81 -23.10 8.30
CA SER A 51 1.60 -22.58 7.64
C SER A 51 1.56 -21.05 7.63
N THR A 52 1.98 -20.41 8.72
CA THR A 52 2.11 -18.95 8.80
C THR A 52 3.14 -18.42 7.80
N ASN A 53 4.27 -19.10 7.63
CA ASN A 53 5.26 -18.73 6.62
C ASN A 53 4.69 -18.74 5.20
N ALA A 54 3.88 -19.75 4.86
CA ALA A 54 3.23 -19.81 3.56
C ALA A 54 2.28 -18.61 3.34
N ILE A 55 1.58 -18.16 4.39
CA ILE A 55 0.73 -16.96 4.33
C ILE A 55 1.58 -15.70 4.07
N PHE A 56 2.71 -15.54 4.76
CA PHE A 56 3.62 -14.42 4.50
C PHE A 56 4.20 -14.44 3.08
N GLN A 57 4.51 -15.61 2.53
CA GLN A 57 4.96 -15.75 1.14
C GLN A 57 3.87 -15.31 0.16
N TRP A 58 2.63 -15.77 0.36
CA TRP A 58 1.48 -15.32 -0.43
C TRP A 58 1.28 -13.81 -0.34
N PHE A 59 1.38 -13.25 0.86
CA PHE A 59 1.33 -11.81 1.06
C PHE A 59 2.45 -11.08 0.32
N GLY A 60 3.66 -11.63 0.30
CA GLY A 60 4.79 -11.12 -0.48
C GLY A 60 4.54 -11.12 -1.99
N VAL A 61 3.97 -12.21 -2.53
CA VAL A 61 3.57 -12.30 -3.94
C VAL A 61 2.51 -11.24 -4.29
N CYS A 62 1.47 -11.12 -3.46
CA CYS A 62 0.43 -10.09 -3.65
C CYS A 62 1.02 -8.68 -3.59
N THR A 63 1.94 -8.42 -2.66
CA THR A 63 2.60 -7.12 -2.49
C THR A 63 3.40 -6.75 -3.74
N ILE A 64 4.18 -7.69 -4.30
CA ILE A 64 4.90 -7.47 -5.56
C ILE A 64 3.92 -7.22 -6.71
N GLY A 65 2.87 -8.04 -6.82
CA GLY A 65 1.86 -7.93 -7.87
C GLY A 65 1.15 -6.57 -7.88
N LEU A 66 0.92 -5.98 -6.70
CA LEU A 66 0.33 -4.65 -6.55
C LEU A 66 1.37 -3.53 -6.73
N ALA A 67 2.63 -3.77 -6.42
CA ALA A 67 3.70 -2.79 -6.57
C ALA A 67 4.15 -2.60 -8.02
N ILE A 68 4.20 -3.66 -8.84
CA ILE A 68 4.63 -3.56 -10.25
C ILE A 68 3.82 -2.52 -11.05
N PRO A 69 2.47 -2.49 -10.99
CA PRO A 69 1.68 -1.44 -11.63
C PRO A 69 2.00 -0.02 -11.16
N LEU A 70 2.37 0.17 -9.88
CA LEU A 70 2.84 1.48 -9.39
C LEU A 70 4.13 1.91 -10.10
N ALA A 71 5.12 1.03 -10.22
CA ALA A 71 6.36 1.30 -10.94
C ALA A 71 6.13 1.53 -12.43
N LEU A 72 5.30 0.70 -13.08
CA LEU A 72 4.96 0.84 -14.50
C LEU A 72 4.15 2.11 -14.78
N GLY A 73 3.42 2.62 -13.79
CA GLY A 73 2.74 3.90 -13.82
C GLY A 73 3.67 5.12 -13.71
N HIS A 74 5.00 4.95 -13.63
CA HIS A 74 5.95 6.05 -13.52
C HIS A 74 5.92 7.04 -14.70
N PRO A 75 5.82 6.64 -15.99
CA PRO A 75 5.79 7.56 -17.12
C PRO A 75 4.67 8.60 -17.02
N ASP A 76 4.92 9.79 -17.55
CA ASP A 76 3.92 10.87 -17.61
C ASP A 76 3.08 10.75 -18.87
N SER A 77 2.30 9.66 -18.93
CA SER A 77 1.38 9.39 -20.02
C SER A 77 -0.02 9.16 -19.46
N LEU A 78 -1.04 9.37 -20.29
CA LEU A 78 -2.43 9.13 -19.90
C LEU A 78 -2.65 7.69 -19.40
N SER A 79 -1.98 6.72 -20.02
CA SER A 79 -1.95 5.32 -19.59
C SER A 79 -1.27 5.14 -18.22
N GLY A 80 -0.15 5.83 -17.99
CA GLY A 80 0.56 5.82 -16.70
C GLY A 80 -0.31 6.37 -15.57
N VAL A 81 -0.99 7.50 -15.81
CA VAL A 81 -1.90 8.12 -14.84
C VAL A 81 -3.05 7.17 -14.46
N VAL A 82 -3.71 6.54 -15.44
CA VAL A 82 -4.80 5.58 -15.17
C VAL A 82 -4.29 4.36 -14.39
N THR A 83 -3.10 3.86 -14.73
CA THR A 83 -2.49 2.71 -14.05
C THR A 83 -2.16 3.04 -12.59
N ARG A 84 -1.57 4.21 -12.32
CA ARG A 84 -1.32 4.69 -10.95
C ARG A 84 -2.60 4.74 -10.13
N ARG A 85 -3.71 5.18 -10.72
CA ARG A 85 -5.01 5.30 -10.05
C ARG A 85 -5.54 3.97 -9.59
N ALA A 86 -5.59 3.02 -10.53
CA ALA A 86 -6.07 1.68 -10.26
C ALA A 86 -5.22 1.01 -9.19
N ALA A 87 -3.89 1.15 -9.28
CA ALA A 87 -2.96 0.62 -8.29
C ALA A 87 -3.18 1.25 -6.90
N TYR A 88 -3.29 2.58 -6.80
CA TYR A 88 -3.51 3.28 -5.53
C TYR A 88 -4.81 2.90 -4.84
N ILE A 89 -5.90 2.81 -5.60
CA ILE A 89 -7.22 2.42 -5.07
C ILE A 89 -7.17 0.96 -4.61
N THR A 90 -6.60 0.06 -5.40
CA THR A 90 -6.56 -1.37 -5.08
C THR A 90 -5.69 -1.64 -3.85
N THR A 91 -4.50 -1.04 -3.78
CA THR A 91 -3.61 -1.18 -2.62
C THR A 91 -4.19 -0.52 -1.38
N GLY A 92 -4.81 0.66 -1.52
CA GLY A 92 -5.50 1.33 -0.41
C GLY A 92 -6.68 0.51 0.12
N ALA A 93 -7.45 -0.13 -0.75
CA ALA A 93 -8.53 -1.03 -0.34
C ALA A 93 -8.00 -2.25 0.43
N ALA A 94 -6.88 -2.83 -0.02
CA ALA A 94 -6.23 -3.92 0.70
C ALA A 94 -5.77 -3.47 2.10
N GLU A 95 -5.05 -2.35 2.20
CA GLU A 95 -4.58 -1.78 3.47
C GLU A 95 -5.75 -1.48 4.43
N ALA A 96 -6.86 -0.92 3.91
CA ALA A 96 -8.06 -0.64 4.70
C ALA A 96 -8.72 -1.90 5.29
N LEU A 97 -8.58 -3.06 4.64
CA LEU A 97 -9.04 -4.34 5.18
C LEU A 97 -8.03 -4.97 6.14
N PHE A 98 -6.73 -4.83 5.87
CA PHE A 98 -5.67 -5.43 6.68
C PHE A 98 -5.51 -4.77 8.06
N VAL A 99 -5.57 -3.44 8.14
CA VAL A 99 -5.40 -2.70 9.41
C VAL A 99 -6.37 -3.18 10.51
N PRO A 100 -7.70 -3.23 10.30
CA PRO A 100 -8.61 -3.68 11.35
C PRO A 100 -8.42 -5.16 11.72
N VAL A 101 -8.05 -6.01 10.75
CA VAL A 101 -7.74 -7.42 11.02
C VAL A 101 -6.52 -7.55 11.92
N LEU A 102 -5.46 -6.78 11.67
CA LEU A 102 -4.27 -6.77 12.52
C LEU A 102 -4.59 -6.30 13.93
N LEU A 103 -5.31 -5.17 14.06
CA LEU A 103 -5.71 -4.66 15.37
C LEU A 103 -6.59 -5.65 16.14
N TRP A 104 -7.47 -6.37 15.45
CA TRP A 104 -8.26 -7.44 16.05
C TRP A 104 -7.38 -8.59 16.56
N GLN A 105 -6.38 -9.01 15.77
CA GLN A 105 -5.43 -10.06 16.18
C GLN A 105 -4.59 -9.62 17.39
N VAL A 106 -4.14 -8.36 17.43
CA VAL A 106 -3.51 -7.78 18.64
C VAL A 106 -4.45 -7.87 19.84
N GLY A 107 -5.72 -7.45 19.67
CA GLY A 107 -6.72 -7.49 20.74
C GLY A 107 -7.06 -8.92 21.21
N LYS A 108 -6.84 -9.93 20.38
CA LYS A 108 -6.95 -11.36 20.74
C LYS A 108 -5.69 -11.92 21.39
N GLY A 109 -4.58 -11.17 21.42
CA GLY A 109 -3.29 -11.62 21.92
C GLY A 109 -2.66 -12.73 21.08
N THR A 110 -3.05 -12.86 19.81
CA THR A 110 -2.53 -13.90 18.90
C THR A 110 -1.19 -13.49 18.29
N ILE A 111 -0.95 -12.18 18.14
CA ILE A 111 0.32 -11.59 17.71
C ILE A 111 0.94 -10.78 18.83
N ASP A 112 2.27 -10.63 18.79
CA ASP A 112 2.97 -9.68 19.65
C ASP A 112 2.38 -8.28 19.51
N ALA A 113 2.06 -7.66 20.64
CA ALA A 113 1.36 -6.38 20.65
C ALA A 113 2.23 -5.26 20.07
N THR A 114 3.52 -5.24 20.37
CA THR A 114 4.43 -4.19 19.92
C THR A 114 4.62 -4.28 18.40
N ALA A 115 4.93 -5.46 17.89
CA ALA A 115 5.07 -5.72 16.46
C ALA A 115 3.75 -5.49 15.70
N GLY A 116 2.63 -5.95 16.28
CA GLY A 116 1.30 -5.78 15.68
C GLY A 116 0.87 -4.32 15.59
N TYR A 117 1.05 -3.52 16.64
CA TYR A 117 0.75 -2.08 16.59
C TYR A 117 1.71 -1.31 15.67
N ALA A 118 3.00 -1.66 15.65
CA ALA A 118 3.95 -1.04 14.74
C ALA A 118 3.56 -1.29 13.27
N MET A 119 3.18 -2.53 12.94
CA MET A 119 2.76 -2.90 11.59
C MET A 119 1.43 -2.24 11.21
N ALA A 120 0.44 -2.25 12.11
CA ALA A 120 -0.84 -1.58 11.90
C ALA A 120 -0.66 -0.06 11.72
N GLY A 121 0.20 0.58 12.53
CA GLY A 121 0.52 2.00 12.42
C GLY A 121 1.21 2.35 11.09
N GLY A 122 2.17 1.53 10.66
CA GLY A 122 2.83 1.69 9.35
C GLY A 122 1.83 1.62 8.19
N LEU A 123 0.96 0.60 8.18
CA LEU A 123 -0.07 0.43 7.16
C LEU A 123 -1.11 1.56 7.21
N ALA A 124 -1.53 2.01 8.39
CA ALA A 124 -2.45 3.12 8.54
C ALA A 124 -1.85 4.45 8.02
N GLY A 125 -0.55 4.67 8.25
CA GLY A 125 0.18 5.82 7.70
C GLY A 125 0.21 5.80 6.17
N MET A 126 0.54 4.65 5.58
CA MET A 126 0.52 4.46 4.12
C MET A 126 -0.89 4.64 3.54
N LEU A 127 -1.91 4.07 4.19
CA LEU A 127 -3.30 4.22 3.79
C LEU A 127 -3.72 5.69 3.82
N THR A 128 -3.34 6.43 4.85
CA THR A 128 -3.61 7.87 4.97
C THR A 128 -2.99 8.64 3.81
N TRP A 129 -1.74 8.32 3.46
CA TRP A 129 -1.06 8.90 2.30
C TRP A 129 -1.80 8.59 0.99
N ARG A 130 -2.23 7.34 0.78
CA ARG A 130 -2.99 6.95 -0.42
C ARG A 130 -4.32 7.67 -0.51
N VAL A 131 -5.07 7.75 0.57
CA VAL A 131 -6.35 8.46 0.63
C VAL A 131 -6.13 9.95 0.33
N HIS A 132 -5.08 10.55 0.90
CA HIS A 132 -4.72 11.94 0.62
C HIS A 132 -4.44 12.17 -0.87
N CYS A 133 -3.58 11.35 -1.47
CA CYS A 133 -3.23 11.44 -2.89
C CYS A 133 -4.39 11.12 -3.84
N THR A 134 -5.36 10.31 -3.41
CA THR A 134 -6.48 9.87 -4.27
C THR A 134 -7.66 10.83 -4.21
N PHE A 135 -8.00 11.35 -3.02
CA PHE A 135 -9.23 12.11 -2.79
C PHE A 135 -9.01 13.58 -2.45
N VAL A 136 -7.90 13.93 -1.78
CA VAL A 136 -7.66 15.31 -1.32
C VAL A 136 -6.81 16.08 -2.33
N LYS A 137 -5.73 15.47 -2.82
CA LYS A 137 -4.80 16.07 -3.79
C LYS A 137 -4.56 15.15 -4.99
N PRO A 138 -5.59 14.90 -5.81
CA PRO A 138 -5.49 14.04 -6.98
C PRO A 138 -4.46 14.56 -8.01
N GLU A 139 -4.14 15.86 -7.99
CA GLU A 139 -3.08 16.47 -8.80
C GLU A 139 -1.68 15.90 -8.55
N VAL A 140 -1.42 15.36 -7.35
CA VAL A 140 -0.15 14.71 -6.99
C VAL A 140 0.09 13.48 -7.87
N LEU A 141 -0.98 12.78 -8.25
CA LEU A 141 -0.92 11.59 -9.10
C LEU A 141 -1.11 11.92 -10.60
N GLY A 142 -1.31 13.21 -10.92
CA GLY A 142 -1.51 13.73 -12.27
C GLY A 142 -2.96 13.82 -12.74
N TYR A 143 -3.93 13.73 -11.82
CA TYR A 143 -5.35 13.96 -12.16
C TYR A 143 -5.73 15.42 -11.89
N ALA A 144 -6.47 16.08 -12.77
CA ALA A 144 -7.26 17.24 -12.33
C ALA A 144 -8.48 16.72 -11.57
N GLY A 145 -8.59 17.09 -10.30
CA GLY A 145 -9.78 16.80 -9.51
C GLY A 145 -11.02 17.40 -10.17
N SER A 146 -11.92 16.57 -10.67
CA SER A 146 -13.25 16.98 -11.10
C SER A 146 -14.16 17.39 -9.93
N LEU A 147 -13.63 17.51 -8.72
CA LEU A 147 -14.37 17.95 -7.53
C LEU A 147 -14.09 19.43 -7.15
N CYS A 148 -13.05 20.07 -7.71
CA CYS A 148 -12.75 21.49 -7.42
C CYS A 148 -13.12 22.47 -8.55
N CYS A 149 -13.66 21.98 -9.67
CA CYS A 149 -13.99 22.85 -10.82
C CYS A 149 -15.46 23.27 -10.92
N ASP A 150 -16.36 22.79 -10.05
CA ASP A 150 -17.76 23.26 -10.05
C ASP A 150 -18.06 24.34 -9.00
N GLU A 151 -17.17 24.62 -8.02
CA GLU A 151 -17.44 25.66 -7.02
C GLU A 151 -16.77 27.02 -7.31
N LYS A 152 -15.86 27.11 -8.30
CA LYS A 152 -15.18 28.37 -8.68
C LYS A 152 -15.49 28.89 -10.07
N LYS A 153 -16.64 28.49 -10.65
CA LYS A 153 -17.19 29.09 -11.88
C LYS A 153 -18.55 29.76 -11.66
N GLY A 154 -18.81 30.23 -10.44
CA GLY A 154 -20.08 30.85 -10.04
C GLY A 154 -19.95 32.14 -9.23
N GLN A 155 -18.83 32.88 -9.37
CA GLN A 155 -18.73 34.29 -8.97
C GLN A 155 -17.95 35.07 -10.01
#